data_AF-A0A1J5R5A3-F1
#
_entry.id   AF-A0A1J5R5A3-F1
#
_cell.length_a   1.000
_cell.length_b   1.000
_cell.length_c   1.000
_cell.angle_alpha   90.00
_cell.angle_beta   90.00
_cell.angle_gamma   90.00
#
_symmetry.space_group_name_H-M   'P 1'
#
loop_
_entity.id
_entity.type
_entity.pdbx_description
1 polymer ?
#
loop_
_entity_poly.entity_id
_entity_poly.type
_entity_poly.pdbx_seq_one_letter_code
_entity_poly.pdbx_strand_id
1 'polypeptide(L)'
;MTEFTLELACLDWFQSLGYAYKAGPDIAPRGETPERKNFTQAILPGRLRDALARINPDLPAPAVESAFARLADYSAGSLIEGNRELYHWIRDGVPVEIDTPQGKRGVRAQVVDWRNAANDWLVVNQFSVKGKLPVRPDLVVFLNGLPLAVIELKNPADATADIRKAYQQLRNYQNEIPQLFEPTALNVISDGAQARVGSITADFDRYAPWRLAEGLDPKGRLELDVLVRGLFRQDLFLTVLRHFILFQQDSGKTHKIVAGYHQVRGVLKAVQRARDALLHKDGLGGTVWFTQGSGKSFLALFYVAMLQQEPVFENPTFVVVTDRNDLDGQLFETFDAAYDKLQTKPVQIESHDDLRARLGEQPAGGIFFTTIQKLKPKIAG
;
A
#
# COMPACT_ATOMS: atom_id res chain seq x y z
N MET A 1 -10.64 -2.67 30.39
CA MET A 1 -11.27 -2.33 29.10
C MET A 1 -11.70 -3.65 28.46
N THR A 2 -12.95 -3.78 28.03
CA THR A 2 -13.41 -4.98 27.30
C THR A 2 -13.10 -4.84 25.80
N GLU A 3 -13.20 -5.93 25.05
CA GLU A 3 -13.08 -5.91 23.58
C GLU A 3 -14.10 -4.96 22.94
N PHE A 4 -15.36 -4.99 23.40
CA PHE A 4 -16.39 -4.07 22.95
C PHE A 4 -16.05 -2.59 23.22
N THR A 5 -15.51 -2.27 24.40
CA THR A 5 -15.07 -0.88 24.69
C THR A 5 -13.90 -0.46 23.79
N LEU A 6 -12.98 -1.39 23.48
CA LEU A 6 -11.87 -1.12 22.57
C LEU A 6 -12.36 -0.90 21.13
N GLU A 7 -13.33 -1.69 20.68
CA GLU A 7 -13.97 -1.54 19.36
C GLU A 7 -14.62 -0.14 19.22
N LEU A 8 -15.41 0.28 20.21
CA LEU A 8 -16.03 1.60 20.21
C LEU A 8 -14.99 2.73 20.21
N ALA A 9 -13.93 2.61 21.02
CA ALA A 9 -12.85 3.60 21.01
C ALA A 9 -12.14 3.66 19.66
N CYS A 10 -11.93 2.52 19.00
CA CYS A 10 -11.35 2.44 17.67
C CYS A 10 -12.22 3.16 16.63
N LEU A 11 -13.53 2.96 16.67
CA LEU A 11 -14.50 3.66 15.82
C LEU A 11 -14.45 5.18 16.03
N ASP A 12 -14.43 5.64 17.28
CA ASP A 12 -14.30 7.07 17.61
C ASP A 12 -13.01 7.67 17.00
N TRP A 13 -11.90 6.92 17.04
CA TRP A 13 -10.64 7.37 16.45
C TRP A 13 -10.75 7.50 14.92
N PHE A 14 -11.34 6.52 14.23
CA PHE A 14 -11.60 6.62 12.80
C PHE A 14 -12.53 7.80 12.44
N GLN A 15 -13.60 8.00 13.20
CA GLN A 15 -14.51 9.12 12.98
C GLN A 15 -13.81 10.47 13.16
N SER A 16 -12.88 10.57 14.13
CA SER A 16 -12.07 11.79 14.29
C SER A 16 -11.09 12.07 13.14
N LEU A 17 -10.82 11.07 12.29
CA LEU A 17 -10.04 11.20 11.05
C LEU A 17 -10.92 11.47 9.83
N GLY A 18 -12.23 11.67 10.01
CA GLY A 18 -13.18 11.98 8.93
C GLY A 18 -13.77 10.75 8.23
N TYR A 19 -13.67 9.56 8.81
CA TYR A 19 -14.33 8.37 8.28
C TYR A 19 -15.81 8.38 8.69
N ALA A 20 -16.70 8.08 7.75
CA ALA A 20 -18.06 7.71 8.10
C ALA A 20 -18.06 6.38 8.89
N TYR A 21 -19.07 6.18 9.72
CA TYR A 21 -19.28 4.93 10.44
C TYR A 21 -20.62 4.31 10.05
N LYS A 22 -20.64 2.98 9.87
CA LYS A 22 -21.84 2.17 9.75
C LYS A 22 -21.71 0.90 10.58
N ALA A 23 -22.79 0.47 11.21
CA ALA A 23 -22.83 -0.85 11.81
C ALA A 23 -23.00 -1.93 10.73
N GLY A 24 -22.19 -2.98 10.78
CA GLY A 24 -22.25 -4.10 9.82
C GLY A 24 -23.66 -4.71 9.67
N PRO A 25 -24.42 -4.93 10.77
CA PRO A 25 -25.81 -5.39 10.71
C PRO A 25 -26.75 -4.46 9.94
N ASP A 26 -26.59 -3.14 10.03
CA ASP A 26 -27.47 -2.16 9.39
C ASP A 26 -27.31 -2.16 7.87
N ILE A 27 -26.08 -2.37 7.39
CA ILE A 27 -25.76 -2.39 5.95
C ILE A 27 -25.77 -3.79 5.34
N ALA A 28 -26.14 -4.81 6.13
CA ALA A 28 -26.31 -6.17 5.67
C ALA A 28 -27.53 -6.28 4.71
N PRO A 29 -27.64 -7.36 3.92
CA PRO A 29 -28.73 -7.51 2.95
C PRO A 29 -30.16 -7.45 3.51
N ARG A 30 -30.33 -7.69 4.82
CA ARG A 30 -31.61 -7.60 5.53
C ARG A 30 -31.57 -6.57 6.68
N GLY A 31 -30.57 -5.69 6.66
CA GLY A 31 -30.41 -4.61 7.64
C GLY A 31 -31.34 -3.43 7.33
N GLU A 32 -31.26 -2.41 8.17
CA GLU A 32 -32.09 -1.20 8.04
C GLU A 32 -31.74 -0.36 6.82
N THR A 33 -30.45 -0.27 6.46
CA THR A 33 -29.94 0.50 5.31
C THR A 33 -29.04 -0.38 4.44
N PRO A 34 -29.59 -1.39 3.73
CA PRO A 34 -28.80 -2.41 3.05
C PRO A 34 -27.94 -1.81 1.94
N GLU A 35 -26.63 -2.07 1.99
CA GLU A 35 -25.69 -1.65 0.93
C GLU A 35 -25.20 -2.83 0.06
N ARG A 36 -25.66 -4.05 0.36
CA ARG A 36 -25.30 -5.29 -0.34
C ARG A 36 -26.53 -6.15 -0.62
N LYS A 37 -26.50 -6.91 -1.72
CA LYS A 37 -27.59 -7.82 -2.10
C LYS A 37 -27.51 -9.17 -1.39
N ASN A 38 -26.31 -9.61 -1.01
CA ASN A 38 -26.08 -10.88 -0.34
C ASN A 38 -24.79 -10.81 0.50
N PHE A 39 -24.56 -11.82 1.34
CA PHE A 39 -23.38 -11.89 2.21
C PHE A 39 -22.10 -12.31 1.47
N THR A 40 -22.17 -12.77 0.21
CA THR A 40 -20.96 -13.13 -0.55
C THR A 40 -20.23 -11.89 -1.07
N GLN A 41 -20.95 -10.76 -1.22
CA GLN A 41 -20.35 -9.47 -1.53
C GLN A 41 -19.53 -8.94 -0.35
N ALA A 42 -18.21 -8.85 -0.55
CA ALA A 42 -17.30 -8.24 0.41
C ALA A 42 -17.05 -6.74 0.14
N ILE A 43 -17.32 -6.28 -1.08
CA ILE A 43 -17.34 -4.85 -1.45
C ILE A 43 -18.71 -4.22 -1.16
N LEU A 44 -18.78 -2.88 -1.25
CA LEU A 44 -20.01 -2.08 -1.22
C LEU A 44 -20.29 -1.54 -2.63
N PRO A 45 -21.09 -2.24 -3.46
CA PRO A 45 -21.20 -1.96 -4.89
C PRO A 45 -21.73 -0.57 -5.24
N GLY A 46 -22.71 -0.06 -4.47
CA GLY A 46 -23.27 1.27 -4.71
C GLY A 46 -22.21 2.36 -4.56
N ARG A 47 -21.49 2.34 -3.43
CA ARG A 47 -20.38 3.27 -3.15
C ARG A 47 -19.28 3.19 -4.19
N LEU A 48 -18.91 1.97 -4.61
CA LEU A 48 -17.89 1.77 -5.64
C LEU A 48 -18.31 2.37 -6.99
N ARG A 49 -19.55 2.11 -7.43
CA ARG A 49 -20.07 2.68 -8.67
C ARG A 49 -20.08 4.22 -8.62
N ASP A 50 -20.61 4.79 -7.53
CA ASP A 50 -20.71 6.23 -7.36
C ASP A 50 -19.32 6.90 -7.32
N ALA A 51 -18.35 6.26 -6.65
CA ALA A 51 -16.98 6.75 -6.61
C ALA A 51 -16.30 6.69 -7.98
N LEU A 52 -16.44 5.58 -8.72
CA LEU A 52 -15.86 5.46 -10.07
C LEU A 52 -16.42 6.53 -11.01
N ALA A 53 -17.72 6.81 -10.95
CA ALA A 53 -18.34 7.87 -11.75
C ALA A 53 -17.82 9.27 -11.35
N ARG A 54 -17.72 9.55 -10.04
CA ARG A 54 -17.24 10.84 -9.52
C ARG A 54 -15.75 11.11 -9.81
N ILE A 55 -14.92 10.07 -9.76
CA ILE A 55 -13.46 10.16 -9.97
C ILE A 55 -13.12 10.25 -11.47
N ASN A 56 -13.97 9.71 -12.35
CA ASN A 56 -13.72 9.66 -13.80
C ASN A 56 -14.78 10.44 -14.60
N PRO A 57 -14.93 11.76 -14.38
CA PRO A 57 -15.96 12.56 -15.06
C PRO A 57 -15.76 12.62 -16.58
N ASP A 58 -14.53 12.44 -17.05
CA ASP A 58 -14.17 12.51 -18.47
C ASP A 58 -14.37 11.17 -19.21
N LEU A 59 -14.71 10.09 -18.50
CA LEU A 59 -14.94 8.79 -19.11
C LEU A 59 -16.42 8.59 -19.48
N PRO A 60 -16.73 8.02 -20.65
CA PRO A 60 -18.11 7.62 -20.99
C PRO A 60 -18.69 6.65 -19.96
N ALA A 61 -19.98 6.76 -19.66
CA ALA A 61 -20.67 5.89 -18.70
C ALA A 61 -20.46 4.38 -18.96
N PRO A 62 -20.46 3.86 -20.22
CA PRO A 62 -20.16 2.46 -20.48
C PRO A 62 -18.75 2.02 -20.02
N ALA A 63 -17.75 2.90 -20.10
CA ALA A 63 -16.40 2.60 -19.65
C ALA A 63 -16.31 2.59 -18.11
N VAL A 64 -17.02 3.50 -17.44
CA VAL A 64 -17.14 3.50 -15.97
C VAL A 64 -17.84 2.23 -15.48
N GLU A 65 -18.95 1.83 -16.10
CA GLU A 65 -19.64 0.58 -15.75
C GLU A 65 -18.79 -0.65 -16.07
N SER A 66 -18.00 -0.63 -17.14
CA SER A 66 -17.04 -1.70 -17.43
C SER A 66 -15.98 -1.82 -16.33
N ALA A 67 -15.43 -0.70 -15.85
CA ALA A 67 -14.49 -0.68 -14.73
C ALA A 67 -15.15 -1.22 -13.44
N PHE A 68 -16.38 -0.80 -13.16
CA PHE A 68 -17.17 -1.28 -12.04
C PHE A 68 -17.38 -2.80 -12.11
N ALA A 69 -17.84 -3.33 -13.24
CA ALA A 69 -18.08 -4.75 -13.43
C ALA A 69 -16.81 -5.57 -13.22
N ARG A 70 -15.67 -5.11 -13.78
CA ARG A 70 -14.37 -5.77 -13.58
C ARG A 70 -13.97 -5.87 -12.10
N LEU A 71 -14.23 -4.83 -11.31
CA LEU A 71 -13.92 -4.83 -9.86
C LEU A 71 -14.94 -5.63 -9.04
N ALA A 72 -16.23 -5.51 -9.38
CA ALA A 72 -17.32 -6.12 -8.61
C ALA A 72 -17.45 -7.63 -8.83
N ASP A 73 -17.18 -8.07 -10.05
CA ASP A 73 -17.26 -9.48 -10.46
C ASP A 73 -15.86 -10.13 -10.53
N TYR A 74 -14.86 -9.49 -9.92
CA TYR A 74 -13.50 -10.01 -9.91
C TYR A 74 -13.45 -11.40 -9.26
N SER A 75 -12.66 -12.29 -9.86
CA SER A 75 -12.41 -13.63 -9.35
C SER A 75 -11.04 -14.10 -9.84
N ALA A 76 -10.14 -14.42 -8.91
CA ALA A 76 -8.83 -15.00 -9.24
C ALA A 76 -8.77 -16.50 -8.91
N GLY A 77 -7.80 -17.19 -9.52
CA GLY A 77 -7.49 -18.58 -9.18
C GLY A 77 -6.88 -18.75 -7.78
N SER A 78 -6.22 -17.71 -7.27
CA SER A 78 -5.66 -17.66 -5.91
C SER A 78 -5.79 -16.27 -5.29
N LEU A 79 -5.91 -16.24 -3.95
CA LEU A 79 -6.02 -14.99 -3.19
C LEU A 79 -4.83 -14.05 -3.45
N ILE A 80 -3.61 -14.58 -3.54
CA ILE A 80 -2.41 -13.74 -3.65
C ILE A 80 -2.32 -13.11 -5.04
N GLU A 81 -2.63 -13.86 -6.10
CA GLU A 81 -2.70 -13.31 -7.46
C GLU A 81 -3.82 -12.28 -7.57
N GLY A 82 -5.00 -12.59 -7.01
CA GLY A 82 -6.13 -11.68 -6.94
C GLY A 82 -5.79 -10.38 -6.25
N ASN A 83 -5.09 -10.47 -5.12
CA ASN A 83 -4.64 -9.30 -4.39
C ASN A 83 -3.59 -8.48 -5.11
N ARG A 84 -2.65 -9.13 -5.81
CA ARG A 84 -1.69 -8.43 -6.65
C ARG A 84 -2.39 -7.70 -7.78
N GLU A 85 -3.28 -8.35 -8.53
CA GLU A 85 -3.95 -7.73 -9.67
C GLU A 85 -4.87 -6.58 -9.25
N LEU A 86 -5.74 -6.80 -8.25
CA LEU A 86 -6.62 -5.74 -7.74
C LEU A 86 -5.83 -4.58 -7.15
N TYR A 87 -4.72 -4.83 -6.46
CA TYR A 87 -3.86 -3.73 -5.99
C TYR A 87 -3.35 -2.87 -7.16
N HIS A 88 -2.94 -3.48 -8.29
CA HIS A 88 -2.51 -2.72 -9.46
C HIS A 88 -3.67 -1.95 -10.09
N TRP A 89 -4.88 -2.51 -10.14
CA TRP A 89 -6.05 -1.78 -10.63
C TRP A 89 -6.44 -0.62 -9.69
N ILE A 90 -6.35 -0.82 -8.38
CA ILE A 90 -6.59 0.23 -7.38
C ILE A 90 -5.54 1.34 -7.52
N ARG A 91 -4.26 0.99 -7.69
CA ARG A 91 -3.13 1.92 -7.79
C ARG A 91 -3.08 2.69 -9.10
N ASP A 92 -3.19 1.97 -10.22
CA ASP A 92 -2.90 2.48 -11.57
C ASP A 92 -4.18 2.77 -12.38
N GLY A 93 -5.33 2.27 -11.92
CA GLY A 93 -6.61 2.32 -12.61
C GLY A 93 -6.93 1.03 -13.38
N VAL A 94 -8.23 0.73 -13.50
CA VAL A 94 -8.76 -0.43 -14.22
C VAL A 94 -8.66 -0.17 -15.73
N PRO A 95 -8.06 -1.07 -16.52
CA PRO A 95 -8.02 -0.90 -17.97
C PRO A 95 -9.43 -1.03 -18.56
N VAL A 96 -9.83 -0.09 -19.42
CA VAL A 96 -11.13 -0.10 -20.11
C VAL A 96 -10.95 0.42 -21.54
N GLU A 97 -11.90 0.11 -22.41
CA GLU A 97 -11.93 0.63 -23.78
C GLU A 97 -12.99 1.73 -23.89
N ILE A 98 -12.66 2.78 -24.62
CA ILE A 98 -13.61 3.83 -25.02
C ILE A 98 -13.72 3.86 -26.55
N ASP A 99 -14.92 4.12 -27.06
CA ASP A 99 -15.14 4.39 -28.46
C ASP A 99 -14.72 5.83 -28.79
N THR A 100 -13.93 5.98 -29.84
CA THR A 100 -13.48 7.28 -30.37
C THR A 100 -13.77 7.34 -31.86
N PRO A 101 -13.75 8.54 -32.50
CA PRO A 101 -13.91 8.64 -33.96
C PRO A 101 -12.87 7.85 -34.77
N GLN A 102 -11.73 7.50 -34.17
CA GLN A 102 -10.63 6.75 -34.79
C GLN A 102 -10.69 5.23 -34.47
N GLY A 103 -11.77 4.77 -33.82
CA GLY A 103 -11.93 3.40 -33.33
C GLY A 103 -11.83 3.31 -31.81
N LYS A 104 -11.54 2.11 -31.30
CA LYS A 104 -11.41 1.87 -29.86
C LYS A 104 -10.06 2.34 -29.32
N ARG A 105 -10.07 2.94 -28.14
CA ARG A 105 -8.85 3.35 -27.41
C ARG A 105 -8.86 2.76 -26.01
N GLY A 106 -7.75 2.14 -25.62
CA GLY A 106 -7.52 1.71 -24.24
C GLY A 106 -7.18 2.89 -23.33
N VAL A 107 -7.88 3.00 -22.20
CA VAL A 107 -7.64 3.99 -21.13
C VAL A 107 -7.69 3.30 -19.76
N ARG A 108 -7.36 4.01 -18.69
CA ARG A 108 -7.46 3.50 -17.32
C ARG A 108 -8.45 4.33 -16.50
N ALA A 109 -9.50 3.69 -16.02
CA ALA A 109 -10.44 4.28 -15.07
C ALA A 109 -9.82 4.26 -13.66
N GLN A 110 -9.64 5.44 -13.07
CA GLN A 110 -9.06 5.59 -11.75
C GLN A 110 -10.04 5.12 -10.67
N VAL A 111 -9.54 4.33 -9.71
CA VAL A 111 -10.35 3.78 -8.61
C VAL A 111 -10.26 4.65 -7.35
N VAL A 112 -9.16 5.38 -7.22
CA VAL A 112 -8.84 6.23 -6.07
C VAL A 112 -8.50 7.62 -6.58
N ASP A 113 -9.07 8.65 -5.95
CA ASP A 113 -8.63 10.02 -6.13
C ASP A 113 -7.44 10.29 -5.20
N TRP A 114 -6.23 10.31 -5.74
CA TRP A 114 -5.01 10.53 -4.97
C TRP A 114 -4.89 11.94 -4.37
N ARG A 115 -5.73 12.90 -4.79
CA ARG A 115 -5.84 14.23 -4.17
C ARG A 115 -6.83 14.26 -3.01
N ASN A 116 -7.58 13.18 -2.82
CA ASN A 116 -8.55 12.99 -1.74
C ASN A 116 -9.74 13.96 -1.71
N ALA A 117 -10.13 14.53 -2.85
CA ALA A 117 -11.28 15.42 -2.95
C ALA A 117 -12.59 14.65 -3.22
N ALA A 118 -12.50 13.50 -3.89
CA ALA A 118 -13.65 12.71 -4.36
C ALA A 118 -13.78 11.32 -3.71
N ASN A 119 -12.90 10.98 -2.76
CA ASN A 119 -12.94 9.68 -2.09
C ASN A 119 -14.06 9.59 -1.05
N ASP A 120 -14.62 8.39 -0.91
CA ASP A 120 -15.53 8.00 0.17
C ASP A 120 -14.78 7.13 1.18
N TRP A 121 -14.79 7.54 2.45
CA TRP A 121 -14.09 6.87 3.55
C TRP A 121 -15.08 6.35 4.58
N LEU A 122 -15.03 5.04 4.84
CA LEU A 122 -15.97 4.38 5.73
C LEU A 122 -15.25 3.35 6.60
N VAL A 123 -15.59 3.33 7.89
CA VAL A 123 -15.27 2.21 8.78
C VAL A 123 -16.56 1.47 9.14
N VAL A 124 -16.52 0.14 9.09
CA VAL A 124 -17.65 -0.72 9.42
C VAL A 124 -17.22 -1.70 10.48
N ASN A 125 -17.93 -1.78 11.59
CA ASN A 125 -17.70 -2.85 12.56
C ASN A 125 -18.56 -4.07 12.24
N GLN A 126 -18.14 -5.25 12.71
CA GLN A 126 -18.94 -6.48 12.69
C GLN A 126 -19.49 -6.82 11.28
N PHE A 127 -18.67 -6.63 10.25
CA PHE A 127 -19.06 -6.78 8.84
C PHE A 127 -19.12 -8.26 8.41
N SER A 128 -20.30 -8.86 8.45
CA SER A 128 -20.45 -10.27 8.07
C SER A 128 -20.28 -10.51 6.57
N VAL A 129 -19.45 -11.49 6.22
CA VAL A 129 -19.18 -11.98 4.86
C VAL A 129 -19.30 -13.50 4.85
N LYS A 130 -19.87 -14.06 3.79
CA LYS A 130 -20.01 -15.51 3.61
C LYS A 130 -19.21 -15.95 2.40
N GLY A 131 -18.20 -16.77 2.62
CA GLY A 131 -17.43 -17.47 1.59
C GLY A 131 -17.64 -18.98 1.74
N LYS A 132 -16.57 -19.72 1.99
CA LYS A 132 -16.63 -21.13 2.42
C LYS A 132 -17.36 -21.26 3.76
N LEU A 133 -17.07 -20.34 4.68
CA LEU A 133 -17.73 -20.20 5.98
C LEU A 133 -18.18 -18.75 6.19
N PRO A 134 -19.22 -18.51 7.02
CA PRO A 134 -19.58 -17.18 7.45
C PRO A 134 -18.55 -16.65 8.45
N VAL A 135 -18.01 -15.46 8.18
CA VAL A 135 -17.02 -14.78 8.98
C VAL A 135 -17.49 -13.36 9.27
N ARG A 136 -17.10 -12.83 10.43
CA ARG A 136 -17.42 -11.47 10.83
C ARG A 136 -16.19 -10.84 11.50
N PRO A 137 -15.37 -10.09 10.75
CA PRO A 137 -14.26 -9.33 11.30
C PRO A 137 -14.75 -8.20 12.20
N ASP A 138 -13.92 -7.80 13.15
CA ASP A 138 -14.28 -6.74 14.10
C ASP A 138 -14.43 -5.39 13.42
N LEU A 139 -13.44 -4.96 12.61
CA LEU A 139 -13.58 -3.77 11.78
C LEU A 139 -13.04 -4.00 10.36
N VAL A 140 -13.70 -3.37 9.39
CA VAL A 140 -13.27 -3.29 8.00
C VAL A 140 -13.27 -1.82 7.58
N VAL A 141 -12.14 -1.37 7.03
CA VAL A 141 -11.95 -0.01 6.53
C VAL A 141 -12.12 -0.02 5.02
N PHE A 142 -13.06 0.79 4.54
CA PHE A 142 -13.40 0.94 3.14
C PHE A 142 -12.90 2.27 2.58
N LEU A 143 -12.43 2.21 1.33
CA LEU A 143 -12.19 3.36 0.46
C LEU A 143 -12.99 3.14 -0.82
N ASN A 144 -13.88 4.07 -1.17
CA ASN A 144 -14.69 3.98 -2.39
C ASN A 144 -15.44 2.63 -2.50
N GLY A 145 -15.92 2.09 -1.38
CA GLY A 145 -16.61 0.80 -1.31
C GLY A 145 -15.72 -0.45 -1.43
N LEU A 146 -14.39 -0.31 -1.53
CA LEU A 146 -13.45 -1.44 -1.47
C LEU A 146 -12.90 -1.64 -0.06
N PRO A 147 -12.90 -2.87 0.50
CA PRO A 147 -12.33 -3.15 1.82
C PRO A 147 -10.81 -3.19 1.73
N LEU A 148 -10.15 -2.11 2.16
CA LEU A 148 -8.70 -1.94 2.06
C LEU A 148 -7.95 -2.26 3.34
N ALA A 149 -8.63 -2.35 4.49
CA ALA A 149 -8.02 -2.92 5.68
C ALA A 149 -8.99 -3.74 6.51
N VAL A 150 -8.48 -4.81 7.11
CA VAL A 150 -9.21 -5.64 8.08
C VAL A 150 -8.49 -5.57 9.42
N ILE A 151 -9.24 -5.27 10.47
CA ILE A 151 -8.74 -5.09 11.83
C ILE A 151 -9.40 -6.14 12.72
N GLU A 152 -8.57 -6.90 13.42
CA GLU A 152 -9.00 -7.91 14.39
C GLU A 152 -8.52 -7.52 15.78
N LEU A 153 -9.46 -7.42 16.71
CA LEU A 153 -9.25 -7.02 18.09
C LEU A 153 -9.33 -8.23 19.02
N LYS A 154 -8.66 -8.15 20.15
CA LYS A 154 -8.76 -9.10 21.25
C LYS A 154 -8.92 -8.37 22.56
N ASN A 155 -9.58 -9.02 23.52
CA ASN A 155 -9.81 -8.46 24.84
C ASN A 155 -8.48 -8.07 25.56
N PRO A 156 -8.28 -6.78 25.90
CA PRO A 156 -7.09 -6.31 26.63
C PRO A 156 -6.96 -6.89 28.05
N ALA A 157 -8.06 -7.40 28.61
CA ALA A 157 -8.11 -7.90 29.99
C ALA A 157 -7.76 -9.39 30.15
N ASP A 158 -7.59 -10.11 29.03
CA ASP A 158 -7.15 -11.50 29.06
C ASP A 158 -5.63 -11.55 28.98
N ALA A 159 -4.97 -11.93 30.09
CA ALA A 159 -3.51 -12.07 30.16
C ALA A 159 -2.93 -13.13 29.19
N THR A 160 -3.80 -13.92 28.54
CA THR A 160 -3.47 -14.91 27.50
C THR A 160 -3.99 -14.54 26.10
N ALA A 161 -4.62 -13.37 25.94
CA ALA A 161 -5.01 -12.84 24.63
C ALA A 161 -3.77 -12.30 23.92
N ASP A 162 -2.95 -13.21 23.43
CA ASP A 162 -1.82 -12.90 22.57
C ASP A 162 -2.36 -12.43 21.21
N ILE A 163 -1.87 -11.29 20.71
CA ILE A 163 -2.07 -10.82 19.33
C ILE A 163 -1.80 -11.92 18.27
N ARG A 164 -1.07 -12.99 18.62
CA ARG A 164 -0.96 -14.22 17.82
C ARG A 164 -2.31 -14.89 17.51
N LYS A 165 -3.28 -14.87 18.44
CA LYS A 165 -4.63 -15.41 18.21
C LYS A 165 -5.37 -14.59 17.15
N ALA A 166 -5.30 -13.25 17.24
CA ALA A 166 -5.84 -12.36 16.22
C ALA A 166 -5.18 -12.59 14.84
N TYR A 167 -3.87 -12.79 14.82
CA TYR A 167 -3.14 -13.16 13.60
C TYR A 167 -3.65 -14.49 13.01
N GLN A 168 -3.76 -15.54 13.81
CA GLN A 168 -4.29 -16.84 13.36
C GLN A 168 -5.72 -16.72 12.83
N GLN A 169 -6.56 -15.91 13.49
CA GLN A 169 -7.93 -15.66 13.06
C GLN A 169 -7.97 -14.96 11.69
N LEU A 170 -7.16 -13.93 11.45
CA LEU A 170 -7.03 -13.32 10.12
C LEU A 170 -6.52 -14.31 9.05
N ARG A 171 -5.63 -15.24 9.40
CA ARG A 171 -5.19 -16.30 8.48
C ARG A 171 -6.32 -17.26 8.13
N ASN A 172 -7.17 -17.61 9.10
CA ASN A 172 -8.37 -18.41 8.85
C ASN A 172 -9.35 -17.67 7.94
N TYR A 173 -9.57 -16.37 8.20
CA TYR A 173 -10.45 -15.54 7.39
C TYR A 173 -9.99 -15.45 5.93
N GLN A 174 -8.69 -15.33 5.67
CA GLN A 174 -8.13 -15.37 4.31
C GLN A 174 -8.46 -16.68 3.58
N ASN A 175 -8.56 -17.81 4.29
CA ASN A 175 -8.93 -19.10 3.71
C ASN A 175 -10.44 -19.27 3.51
N GLU A 176 -11.24 -18.68 4.40
CA GLU A 176 -12.69 -18.83 4.48
C GLU A 176 -13.44 -17.83 3.59
N ILE A 177 -12.98 -16.58 3.55
CA ILE A 177 -13.56 -15.46 2.79
C ILE A 177 -12.50 -14.72 1.97
N PRO A 178 -11.78 -15.39 1.04
CA PRO A 178 -10.72 -14.77 0.25
C PRO A 178 -11.17 -13.51 -0.49
N GLN A 179 -12.43 -13.44 -0.91
CA GLN A 179 -13.00 -12.27 -1.60
C GLN A 179 -12.95 -10.96 -0.79
N LEU A 180 -12.87 -11.03 0.55
CA LEU A 180 -12.64 -9.83 1.38
C LEU A 180 -11.17 -9.38 1.33
N PHE A 181 -10.25 -10.33 1.16
CA PHE A 181 -8.81 -10.08 1.20
C PHE A 181 -8.20 -9.82 -0.17
N GLU A 182 -8.92 -10.08 -1.27
CA GLU A 182 -8.48 -9.74 -2.62
C GLU A 182 -8.19 -8.23 -2.75
N PRO A 183 -9.07 -7.28 -2.43
CA PRO A 183 -8.72 -5.86 -2.48
C PRO A 183 -7.92 -5.35 -1.25
N THR A 184 -7.85 -6.14 -0.17
CA THR A 184 -7.26 -5.69 1.11
C THR A 184 -5.79 -5.27 0.96
N ALA A 185 -5.49 -4.02 1.34
CA ALA A 185 -4.13 -3.49 1.40
C ALA A 185 -3.40 -3.98 2.66
N LEU A 186 -4.04 -3.82 3.83
CA LEU A 186 -3.42 -3.99 5.15
C LEU A 186 -4.27 -4.84 6.09
N ASN A 187 -3.60 -5.59 6.97
CA ASN A 187 -4.20 -6.31 8.08
C ASN A 187 -3.69 -5.73 9.40
N VAL A 188 -4.57 -5.53 10.37
CA VAL A 188 -4.20 -5.06 11.72
C VAL A 188 -4.64 -6.07 12.76
N ILE A 189 -3.75 -6.36 13.70
CA ILE A 189 -4.02 -7.19 14.88
C ILE A 189 -3.75 -6.36 16.13
N SER A 190 -4.62 -6.46 17.13
CA SER A 190 -4.42 -5.70 18.37
C SER A 190 -5.17 -6.27 19.57
N ASP A 191 -4.59 -6.10 20.76
CA ASP A 191 -5.25 -6.24 22.06
C ASP A 191 -5.43 -4.86 22.73
N GLY A 192 -5.33 -3.78 21.94
CA GLY A 192 -5.28 -2.39 22.39
C GLY A 192 -3.87 -1.96 22.80
N ALA A 193 -3.26 -2.67 23.76
CA ALA A 193 -1.94 -2.32 24.29
C ALA A 193 -0.84 -2.51 23.24
N GLN A 194 -0.89 -3.61 22.48
CA GLN A 194 -0.08 -3.87 21.31
C GLN A 194 -0.93 -3.76 20.05
N ALA A 195 -0.38 -3.11 19.02
CA ALA A 195 -0.99 -3.08 17.70
C ALA A 195 0.07 -3.32 16.64
N ARG A 196 -0.22 -4.20 15.68
CA ARG A 196 0.68 -4.51 14.57
C ARG A 196 -0.06 -4.49 13.24
N VAL A 197 0.61 -4.01 12.21
CA VAL A 197 0.12 -4.01 10.83
C VAL A 197 0.99 -4.94 9.98
N GLY A 198 0.34 -5.69 9.08
CA GLY A 198 0.99 -6.58 8.14
C GLY A 198 0.21 -6.72 6.83
N SER A 199 0.70 -7.54 5.92
CA SER A 199 0.04 -7.86 4.66
C SER A 199 -0.65 -9.23 4.70
N ILE A 200 -1.39 -9.57 3.65
CA ILE A 200 -2.02 -10.90 3.50
C ILE A 200 -1.00 -12.04 3.36
N THR A 201 0.25 -11.76 3.02
CA THR A 201 1.31 -12.77 2.89
C THR A 201 2.36 -12.67 4.00
N ALA A 202 2.21 -11.73 4.93
CA ALA A 202 3.17 -11.53 6.00
C ALA A 202 3.01 -12.62 7.06
N ASP A 203 4.12 -13.25 7.43
CA ASP A 203 4.19 -14.05 8.66
C ASP A 203 4.12 -13.14 9.89
N PHE A 204 3.82 -13.71 11.06
CA PHE A 204 3.64 -12.96 12.30
C PHE A 204 4.81 -12.04 12.63
N ASP A 205 6.06 -12.47 12.42
CA ASP A 205 7.25 -11.67 12.72
C ASP A 205 7.41 -10.43 11.81
N ARG A 206 6.66 -10.39 10.69
CA ARG A 206 6.60 -9.26 9.76
C ARG A 206 5.43 -8.31 10.04
N TYR A 207 4.58 -8.61 11.03
CA TYR A 207 3.61 -7.66 11.56
C TYR A 207 4.34 -6.66 12.45
N ALA A 208 4.37 -5.39 12.03
CA ALA A 208 5.19 -4.35 12.65
C ALA A 208 4.33 -3.31 13.39
N PRO A 209 4.83 -2.69 14.47
CA PRO A 209 4.12 -1.59 15.11
C PRO A 209 4.11 -0.35 14.21
N TRP A 210 3.07 0.46 14.34
CA TRP A 210 3.04 1.81 13.79
C TRP A 210 3.17 2.83 14.93
N ARG A 211 4.24 3.64 14.92
CA ARG A 211 4.62 4.48 16.07
C ARG A 211 4.57 5.98 15.79
N LEU A 212 3.94 6.39 14.70
CA LEU A 212 3.88 7.80 14.29
C LEU A 212 2.44 8.23 14.15
N ALA A 213 2.04 9.23 14.93
CA ALA A 213 0.83 9.98 14.68
C ALA A 213 1.14 11.46 14.92
N GLU A 214 0.84 12.30 13.94
CA GLU A 214 1.17 13.73 14.03
C GLU A 214 0.40 14.39 15.18
N GLY A 215 1.10 15.22 15.96
CA GLY A 215 0.50 15.91 17.11
C GLY A 215 0.21 15.02 18.32
N LEU A 216 0.61 13.74 18.31
CA LEU A 216 0.36 12.79 19.39
C LEU A 216 1.66 12.35 20.07
N ASP A 217 1.74 12.58 21.39
CA ASP A 217 2.74 11.91 22.22
C ASP A 217 2.27 10.46 22.48
N PRO A 218 3.00 9.43 22.03
CA PRO A 218 2.63 8.04 22.25
C PRO A 218 2.71 7.63 23.73
N LYS A 219 3.35 8.42 24.61
CA LYS A 219 3.45 8.09 26.03
C LYS A 219 2.08 8.02 26.69
N GLY A 220 1.82 6.91 27.37
CA GLY A 220 0.56 6.66 28.08
C GLY A 220 -0.64 6.38 27.18
N ARG A 221 -0.44 6.22 25.86
CA ARG A 221 -1.48 5.84 24.90
C ARG A 221 -1.38 4.36 24.54
N LEU A 222 -2.52 3.83 24.11
CA LEU A 222 -2.59 2.50 23.49
C LEU A 222 -1.87 2.52 22.14
N GLU A 223 -1.13 1.47 21.80
CA GLU A 223 -0.50 1.38 20.48
C GLU A 223 -1.54 1.38 19.35
N LEU A 224 -2.75 0.85 19.61
CA LEU A 224 -3.84 0.90 18.63
C LEU A 224 -4.29 2.33 18.33
N ASP A 225 -4.35 3.21 19.34
CA ASP A 225 -4.70 4.64 19.17
C ASP A 225 -3.68 5.32 18.24
N VAL A 226 -2.39 5.12 18.52
CA VAL A 226 -1.29 5.66 17.71
C VAL A 226 -1.31 5.07 16.29
N LEU A 227 -1.59 3.78 16.15
CA LEU A 227 -1.69 3.14 14.83
C LEU A 227 -2.85 3.69 14.03
N VAL A 228 -4.06 3.78 14.61
CA VAL A 228 -5.26 4.26 13.91
C VAL A 228 -5.08 5.72 13.50
N ARG A 229 -4.77 6.61 14.46
CA ARG A 229 -4.60 8.05 14.19
C ARG A 229 -3.40 8.37 13.32
N GLY A 230 -2.40 7.50 13.33
CA GLY A 230 -1.21 7.61 12.50
C GLY A 230 -1.44 7.13 11.08
N LEU A 231 -1.55 5.82 10.92
CA LEU A 231 -1.56 5.13 9.63
C LEU A 231 -2.83 5.41 8.83
N PHE A 232 -3.99 5.53 9.49
CA PHE A 232 -5.28 5.74 8.82
C PHE A 232 -5.66 7.22 8.72
N ARG A 233 -4.72 8.15 8.92
CA ARG A 233 -4.93 9.51 8.44
C ARG A 233 -5.05 9.46 6.91
N GLN A 234 -6.13 10.00 6.35
CA GLN A 234 -6.52 9.73 4.95
C GLN A 234 -5.41 10.00 3.92
N ASP A 235 -4.72 11.14 4.01
CA ASP A 235 -3.58 11.51 3.17
C ASP A 235 -2.39 10.52 3.31
N LEU A 236 -2.08 10.11 4.54
CA LEU A 236 -1.00 9.18 4.81
C LEU A 236 -1.36 7.77 4.36
N PHE A 237 -2.60 7.33 4.56
CA PHE A 237 -3.08 6.04 4.09
C PHE A 237 -3.03 5.96 2.55
N LEU A 238 -3.47 7.02 1.84
CA LEU A 238 -3.33 7.11 0.38
C LEU A 238 -1.87 7.07 -0.05
N THR A 239 -1.00 7.78 0.67
CA THR A 239 0.45 7.78 0.41
C THR A 239 1.03 6.37 0.60
N VAL A 240 0.66 5.66 1.67
CA VAL A 240 1.08 4.28 1.93
C VAL A 240 0.56 3.33 0.85
N LEU A 241 -0.72 3.42 0.52
CA LEU A 241 -1.38 2.61 -0.50
C LEU A 241 -0.70 2.78 -1.87
N ARG A 242 -0.38 4.02 -2.26
CA ARG A 242 0.23 4.31 -3.57
C ARG A 242 1.71 3.96 -3.62
N HIS A 243 2.47 4.34 -2.59
CA HIS A 243 3.93 4.37 -2.67
C HIS A 243 4.61 3.26 -1.87
N PHE A 244 4.02 2.76 -0.78
CA PHE A 244 4.72 1.91 0.19
C PHE A 244 4.27 0.45 0.23
N ILE A 245 3.58 0.00 -0.81
CA ILE A 245 3.25 -1.41 -1.05
C ILE A 245 3.92 -1.88 -2.36
N LEU A 246 4.54 -3.06 -2.31
CA LEU A 246 5.10 -3.76 -3.47
C LEU A 246 4.85 -5.26 -3.38
N PHE A 247 4.98 -5.94 -4.52
CA PHE A 247 4.94 -7.38 -4.62
C PHE A 247 6.30 -7.86 -5.14
N GLN A 248 6.89 -8.84 -4.47
CA GLN A 248 8.12 -9.48 -4.88
C GLN A 248 7.82 -10.94 -5.23
N GLN A 249 8.35 -11.41 -6.34
CA GLN A 249 8.33 -12.82 -6.70
C GLN A 249 9.68 -13.45 -6.34
N ASP A 250 9.64 -14.51 -5.55
CA ASP A 250 10.81 -15.28 -5.16
C ASP A 250 10.47 -16.77 -5.22
N SER A 251 11.25 -17.54 -5.97
CA SER A 251 11.15 -19.01 -6.03
C SER A 251 9.73 -19.52 -6.30
N GLY A 252 8.98 -18.85 -7.18
CA GLY A 252 7.59 -19.18 -7.53
C GLY A 252 6.54 -18.75 -6.51
N LYS A 253 6.91 -18.06 -5.43
CA LYS A 253 6.00 -17.47 -4.45
C LYS A 253 5.94 -15.96 -4.60
N THR A 254 4.75 -15.39 -4.43
CA THR A 254 4.55 -13.94 -4.44
C THR A 254 4.40 -13.45 -3.00
N HIS A 255 5.20 -12.46 -2.62
CA HIS A 255 5.18 -11.81 -1.31
C HIS A 255 4.74 -10.35 -1.44
N LYS A 256 3.66 -10.00 -0.76
CA LYS A 256 3.23 -8.61 -0.57
C LYS A 256 4.00 -7.97 0.58
N ILE A 257 4.74 -6.92 0.29
CA ILE A 257 5.56 -6.17 1.23
C ILE A 257 4.90 -4.81 1.47
N VAL A 258 4.75 -4.45 2.75
CA VAL A 258 4.27 -3.16 3.22
C VAL A 258 5.40 -2.51 4.01
N ALA A 259 5.71 -1.24 3.72
CA ALA A 259 6.77 -0.53 4.43
C ALA A 259 6.42 -0.30 5.90
N GLY A 260 7.40 -0.45 6.79
CA GLY A 260 7.28 -0.06 8.19
C GLY A 260 7.25 1.47 8.35
N TYR A 261 6.70 1.95 9.47
CA TYR A 261 6.54 3.38 9.75
C TYR A 261 7.85 4.18 9.59
N HIS A 262 8.99 3.55 9.94
CA HIS A 262 10.31 4.18 9.88
C HIS A 262 10.80 4.33 8.44
N GLN A 263 10.48 3.38 7.55
CA GLN A 263 10.75 3.48 6.12
C GLN A 263 9.87 4.57 5.50
N VAL A 264 8.57 4.59 5.80
CA VAL A 264 7.65 5.64 5.33
C VAL A 264 8.16 7.03 5.71
N ARG A 265 8.43 7.26 7.00
CA ARG A 265 8.96 8.55 7.48
C ARG A 265 10.31 8.90 6.86
N GLY A 266 11.21 7.93 6.75
CA GLY A 266 12.55 8.13 6.18
C GLY A 266 12.47 8.58 4.72
N VAL A 267 11.66 7.89 3.91
CA VAL A 267 11.46 8.22 2.49
C VAL A 267 10.79 9.57 2.33
N LEU A 268 9.70 9.86 3.06
CA LEU A 268 9.02 11.16 2.95
C LEU A 268 9.97 12.33 3.24
N LYS A 269 10.79 12.21 4.29
CA LYS A 269 11.82 13.21 4.60
C LYS A 269 12.90 13.30 3.53
N ALA A 270 13.36 12.17 3.00
CA ALA A 270 14.38 12.14 1.97
C ALA A 270 13.88 12.77 0.66
N VAL A 271 12.64 12.48 0.25
CA VAL A 271 12.00 13.10 -0.93
C VAL A 271 11.85 14.59 -0.74
N GLN A 272 11.38 15.05 0.42
CA GLN A 272 11.30 16.49 0.70
C GLN A 272 12.68 17.14 0.61
N ARG A 273 13.72 16.53 1.19
CA ARG A 273 15.10 17.05 1.11
C ARG A 273 15.60 17.13 -0.34
N ALA A 274 15.29 16.13 -1.16
CA ALA A 274 15.64 16.13 -2.58
C ALA A 274 14.94 17.26 -3.34
N ARG A 275 13.67 17.54 -3.04
CA ARG A 275 12.93 18.68 -3.61
C ARG A 275 13.57 20.00 -3.21
N ASP A 276 13.91 20.17 -1.93
CA ASP A 276 14.59 21.36 -1.43
C ASP A 276 15.95 21.56 -2.13
N ALA A 277 16.67 20.47 -2.43
CA ALA A 277 17.96 20.53 -3.10
C ALA A 277 17.86 21.09 -4.53
N LEU A 278 16.80 20.70 -5.23
CA LEU A 278 16.51 21.18 -6.58
C LEU A 278 16.03 22.64 -6.56
N LEU A 279 15.16 23.00 -5.62
CA LEU A 279 14.63 24.36 -5.47
C LEU A 279 15.72 25.38 -5.06
N HIS A 280 16.56 25.01 -4.10
CA HIS A 280 17.67 25.86 -3.64
C HIS A 280 18.92 25.77 -4.53
N LYS A 281 18.94 24.84 -5.48
CA LYS A 281 20.08 24.56 -6.39
C LYS A 281 21.38 24.28 -5.63
N ASP A 282 21.29 23.66 -4.46
CA ASP A 282 22.46 23.27 -3.67
C ASP A 282 23.00 21.89 -4.10
N GLY A 283 22.17 21.06 -4.75
CA GLY A 283 22.51 19.70 -5.15
C GLY A 283 22.81 18.76 -3.98
N LEU A 284 22.55 19.19 -2.74
CA LEU A 284 22.90 18.46 -1.54
C LEU A 284 21.74 17.54 -1.14
N GLY A 285 22.03 16.25 -1.00
CA GLY A 285 21.08 15.30 -0.43
C GLY A 285 21.01 15.38 1.10
N GLY A 286 20.88 14.21 1.72
CA GLY A 286 20.94 14.06 3.17
C GLY A 286 21.35 12.65 3.59
N THR A 287 21.68 12.49 4.87
CA THR A 287 22.05 11.19 5.44
C THR A 287 20.85 10.56 6.11
N VAL A 288 20.55 9.32 5.74
CA VAL A 288 19.49 8.52 6.37
C VAL A 288 20.15 7.38 7.15
N TRP A 289 20.08 7.44 8.48
CA TRP A 289 20.71 6.44 9.35
C TRP A 289 19.69 5.42 9.87
N PHE A 290 19.97 4.15 9.58
CA PHE A 290 19.20 3.01 10.05
C PHE A 290 20.10 1.89 10.56
N THR A 291 19.60 1.14 11.54
CA THR A 291 20.25 -0.07 12.05
C THR A 291 20.37 -1.16 10.97
N GLN A 292 21.20 -2.18 11.21
CA GLN A 292 21.27 -3.35 10.33
C GLN A 292 19.97 -4.16 10.43
N GLY A 293 19.52 -4.73 9.29
CA GLY A 293 18.29 -5.53 9.24
C GLY A 293 16.98 -4.72 9.19
N SER A 294 17.01 -3.39 9.23
CA SER A 294 15.80 -2.54 9.25
C SER A 294 15.06 -2.41 7.90
N GLY A 295 15.50 -3.14 6.87
CA GLY A 295 14.96 -3.05 5.50
C GLY A 295 15.46 -1.85 4.70
N LYS A 296 16.75 -1.51 4.78
CA LYS A 296 17.35 -0.38 4.04
C LYS A 296 17.22 -0.51 2.51
N SER A 297 17.27 -1.73 1.97
CA SER A 297 17.10 -1.98 0.54
C SER A 297 15.72 -1.54 0.04
N PHE A 298 14.66 -1.91 0.76
CA PHE A 298 13.30 -1.46 0.46
C PHE A 298 13.13 0.04 0.66
N LEU A 299 13.82 0.65 1.63
CA LEU A 299 13.81 2.10 1.80
C LEU A 299 14.35 2.81 0.55
N ALA A 300 15.49 2.36 0.02
CA ALA A 300 16.07 2.91 -1.20
C ALA A 300 15.13 2.73 -2.40
N LEU A 301 14.50 1.55 -2.53
CA LEU A 301 13.52 1.27 -3.58
C LEU A 301 12.32 2.19 -3.50
N PHE A 302 11.70 2.35 -2.32
CA PHE A 302 10.57 3.26 -2.14
C PHE A 302 10.94 4.72 -2.39
N TYR A 303 12.16 5.12 -2.04
CA TYR A 303 12.69 6.45 -2.33
C TYR A 303 12.80 6.70 -3.84
N VAL A 304 13.42 5.79 -4.59
CA VAL A 304 13.53 5.88 -6.06
C VAL A 304 12.13 5.88 -6.70
N ALA A 305 11.26 4.96 -6.31
CA ALA A 305 9.90 4.85 -6.84
C ALA A 305 9.08 6.12 -6.59
N MET A 306 9.26 6.77 -5.44
CA MET A 306 8.56 8.02 -5.13
C MET A 306 9.13 9.19 -5.94
N LEU A 307 10.45 9.31 -6.07
CA LEU A 307 11.07 10.35 -6.89
C LEU A 307 10.70 10.26 -8.38
N GLN A 308 10.54 9.05 -8.94
CA GLN A 308 10.04 8.86 -10.32
C GLN A 308 8.61 9.40 -10.54
N GLN A 309 7.83 9.57 -9.47
CA GLN A 309 6.44 10.03 -9.52
C GLN A 309 6.30 11.52 -9.18
N GLU A 310 7.38 12.17 -8.75
CA GLU A 310 7.40 13.58 -8.37
C GLU A 310 7.65 14.44 -9.63
N PRO A 311 6.67 15.25 -10.10
CA PRO A 311 6.76 15.94 -11.38
C PRO A 311 7.97 16.88 -11.51
N VAL A 312 8.47 17.41 -10.39
CA VAL A 312 9.60 18.33 -10.35
C VAL A 312 10.92 17.69 -10.82
N PHE A 313 11.03 16.35 -10.77
CA PHE A 313 12.22 15.63 -11.23
C PHE A 313 12.12 15.13 -12.67
N GLU A 314 10.98 15.34 -13.34
CA GLU A 314 10.70 14.91 -14.71
C GLU A 314 10.98 13.40 -14.90
N ASN A 315 12.09 13.04 -15.54
CA ASN A 315 12.54 11.66 -15.75
C ASN A 315 13.93 11.46 -15.12
N PRO A 316 14.03 11.33 -13.78
CA PRO A 316 15.30 11.32 -13.07
C PRO A 316 16.13 10.06 -13.37
N THR A 317 17.44 10.23 -13.48
CA THR A 317 18.41 9.13 -13.54
C THR A 317 18.95 8.84 -12.14
N PHE A 318 18.98 7.57 -11.76
CA PHE A 318 19.47 7.12 -10.46
C PHE A 318 20.77 6.35 -10.63
N VAL A 319 21.81 6.74 -9.88
CA VAL A 319 23.05 5.97 -9.75
C VAL A 319 23.16 5.50 -8.30
N VAL A 320 22.99 4.21 -8.10
CA VAL A 320 23.07 3.55 -6.80
C VAL A 320 24.48 3.02 -6.61
N VAL A 321 25.20 3.59 -5.66
CA VAL A 321 26.60 3.25 -5.37
C VAL A 321 26.70 2.46 -4.08
N THR A 322 27.31 1.28 -4.15
CA THR A 322 27.59 0.42 -2.99
C THR A 322 29.10 0.25 -2.77
N ASP A 323 29.51 -0.24 -1.61
CA ASP A 323 30.93 -0.47 -1.28
C ASP A 323 31.42 -1.89 -1.62
N ARG A 324 30.50 -2.84 -1.87
CA ARG A 324 30.82 -4.25 -2.13
C ARG A 324 29.93 -4.85 -3.22
N ASN A 325 30.49 -5.75 -4.02
CA ASN A 325 29.79 -6.42 -5.12
C ASN A 325 28.62 -7.31 -4.66
N ASP A 326 28.70 -7.93 -3.48
CA ASP A 326 27.62 -8.77 -2.95
C ASP A 326 26.42 -7.94 -2.49
N LEU A 327 26.67 -6.77 -1.88
CA LEU A 327 25.61 -5.82 -1.54
C LEU A 327 24.99 -5.19 -2.78
N ASP A 328 25.80 -4.91 -3.80
CA ASP A 328 25.33 -4.46 -5.12
C ASP A 328 24.36 -5.46 -5.73
N GLY A 329 24.75 -6.74 -5.80
CA GLY A 329 23.93 -7.82 -6.35
C GLY A 329 22.60 -7.98 -5.60
N GLN A 330 22.62 -8.02 -4.27
CA GLN A 330 21.38 -8.15 -3.47
C GLN A 330 20.42 -6.96 -3.67
N LEU A 331 20.96 -5.74 -3.73
CA LEU A 331 20.13 -4.55 -3.94
C LEU A 331 19.61 -4.49 -5.38
N PHE A 332 20.43 -4.87 -6.36
CA PHE A 332 20.03 -5.00 -7.75
C PHE A 332 18.88 -5.99 -7.91
N GLU A 333 18.99 -7.20 -7.35
CA GLU A 333 17.92 -8.21 -7.38
C GLU A 333 16.63 -7.70 -6.73
N THR A 334 16.75 -6.94 -5.63
CA THR A 334 15.58 -6.31 -4.98
C THR A 334 14.86 -5.32 -5.91
N PHE A 335 15.62 -4.54 -6.69
CA PHE A 335 15.06 -3.59 -7.65
C PHE A 335 14.50 -4.29 -8.89
N ASP A 336 15.20 -5.29 -9.43
CA ASP A 336 14.77 -6.04 -10.61
C ASP A 336 13.46 -6.79 -10.32
N ALA A 337 13.35 -7.41 -9.14
CA ALA A 337 12.14 -8.08 -8.68
C ALA A 337 10.96 -7.12 -8.40
N ALA A 338 11.18 -5.80 -8.44
CA ALA A 338 10.17 -4.77 -8.23
C ALA A 338 9.86 -3.96 -9.50
N TYR A 339 10.09 -4.54 -10.68
CA TYR A 339 9.78 -3.92 -11.97
C TYR A 339 8.35 -3.38 -12.05
N ASP A 340 7.35 -4.10 -11.51
CA ASP A 340 5.95 -3.66 -11.48
C ASP A 340 5.75 -2.29 -10.81
N LYS A 341 6.64 -1.93 -9.88
CA LYS A 341 6.62 -0.66 -9.15
C LYS A 341 7.44 0.42 -9.85
N LEU A 342 8.64 0.07 -10.33
CA LEU A 342 9.61 1.02 -10.88
C LEU A 342 9.38 1.31 -12.36
N GLN A 343 8.77 0.37 -13.10
CA GLN A 343 8.58 0.41 -14.55
C GLN A 343 9.87 0.75 -15.32
N THR A 344 11.02 0.48 -14.72
CA THR A 344 12.36 0.78 -15.21
C THR A 344 13.25 -0.37 -14.79
N LYS A 345 13.88 -1.02 -15.76
CA LYS A 345 14.76 -2.15 -15.49
C LYS A 345 16.11 -1.63 -14.96
N PRO A 346 16.59 -2.09 -13.79
CA PRO A 346 17.91 -1.68 -13.31
C PRO A 346 19.01 -2.28 -14.19
N VAL A 347 20.16 -1.61 -14.24
CA VAL A 347 21.34 -2.04 -15.02
C VAL A 347 22.55 -2.05 -14.10
N GLN A 348 23.29 -3.16 -14.06
CA GLN A 348 24.60 -3.21 -13.41
C GLN A 348 25.66 -2.64 -14.34
N ILE A 349 26.49 -1.77 -13.77
CA ILE A 349 27.62 -1.13 -14.44
C ILE A 349 28.86 -1.98 -14.21
N GLU A 350 29.63 -2.22 -15.28
CA GLU A 350 30.88 -2.99 -15.20
C GLU A 350 32.12 -2.12 -14.93
N SER A 351 32.10 -0.86 -15.36
CA SER A 351 33.22 0.07 -15.18
C SER A 351 32.80 1.53 -15.25
N HIS A 352 33.69 2.45 -14.86
CA HIS A 352 33.51 3.89 -15.04
C HIS A 352 33.22 4.28 -16.51
N ASP A 353 33.90 3.66 -17.48
CA ASP A 353 33.71 3.96 -18.90
C ASP A 353 32.37 3.44 -19.42
N ASP A 354 31.92 2.28 -18.92
CA ASP A 354 30.57 1.75 -19.19
C ASP A 354 29.49 2.68 -18.63
N LEU A 355 29.60 3.15 -17.38
CA LEU A 355 28.65 4.14 -16.84
C LEU A 355 28.59 5.40 -17.69
N ARG A 356 29.75 5.93 -18.11
CA ARG A 356 29.80 7.11 -18.97
C ARG A 356 29.12 6.86 -20.31
N ALA A 357 29.34 5.71 -20.93
CA ALA A 357 28.69 5.33 -22.18
C ALA A 357 27.16 5.24 -22.01
N ARG A 358 26.68 4.53 -20.98
CA ARG A 358 25.25 4.38 -20.68
C ARG A 358 24.54 5.71 -20.43
N LEU A 359 25.16 6.60 -19.66
CA LEU A 359 24.60 7.94 -19.41
C LEU A 359 24.61 8.82 -20.67
N GLY A 360 25.54 8.58 -21.61
CA GLY A 360 25.57 9.26 -22.91
C GLY A 360 24.50 8.74 -23.88
N GLU A 361 24.24 7.43 -23.88
CA GLU A 361 23.20 6.78 -24.70
C GLU A 361 21.78 7.06 -24.18
N GLN A 362 21.62 7.15 -22.86
CA GLN A 362 20.35 7.40 -22.18
C GLN A 362 20.43 8.74 -21.41
N PRO A 363 20.13 9.88 -22.07
CA PRO A 363 20.29 11.20 -21.46
C PRO A 363 19.29 11.50 -20.33
N ALA A 364 18.22 10.71 -20.19
CA ALA A 364 17.25 10.83 -19.10
C ALA A 364 16.66 9.48 -18.68
N GLY A 365 16.33 9.37 -17.39
CA GLY A 365 15.82 8.14 -16.78
C GLY A 365 16.90 7.07 -16.58
N GLY A 366 16.50 5.95 -16.00
CA GLY A 366 17.37 4.79 -15.76
C GLY A 366 17.79 4.63 -14.29
N ILE A 367 18.07 3.39 -13.91
CA ILE A 367 18.55 3.00 -12.58
C ILE A 367 19.81 2.18 -12.77
N PHE A 368 20.94 2.75 -12.38
CA PHE A 368 22.27 2.18 -12.59
C PHE A 368 22.87 1.76 -11.26
N PHE A 369 23.34 0.52 -11.18
CA PHE A 369 23.99 -0.06 -10.00
C PHE A 369 25.49 -0.15 -10.22
N THR A 370 26.27 0.32 -9.26
CA THR A 370 27.72 0.27 -9.35
C THR A 370 28.36 0.22 -7.97
N THR A 371 29.65 -0.12 -7.95
CA THR A 371 30.44 -0.10 -6.72
C THR A 371 31.43 1.06 -6.72
N ILE A 372 31.80 1.53 -5.53
CA ILE A 372 32.77 2.62 -5.38
C ILE A 372 34.13 2.29 -6.03
N GLN A 373 34.48 0.99 -6.11
CA GLN A 373 35.69 0.52 -6.77
C GLN A 373 35.62 0.69 -8.29
N LYS A 374 34.45 0.45 -8.90
CA LYS A 374 34.22 0.58 -10.34
C LYS A 374 34.23 2.05 -10.81
N LEU A 375 33.98 2.99 -9.90
CA LEU A 375 34.00 4.43 -10.17
C LEU A 375 35.39 5.07 -10.06
N LYS A 376 36.42 4.35 -9.59
CA LYS A 376 37.78 4.91 -9.50
C LYS A 376 38.34 5.13 -10.91
N PRO A 377 38.84 6.35 -11.23
CA PRO A 377 39.55 6.58 -12.48
C PRO A 377 40.74 5.63 -12.59
N LYS A 378 40.99 5.07 -13.78
CA LYS A 378 42.29 4.45 -14.05
C LYS A 378 43.34 5.53 -13.88
N ILE A 379 44.18 5.43 -12.86
CA ILE A 379 45.34 6.30 -12.69
C ILE A 379 46.20 6.06 -13.93
N ALA A 380 46.36 7.08 -14.77
CA ALA A 380 47.29 7.03 -15.89
C ALA A 380 48.70 6.82 -15.32
N GLY A 381 49.30 5.67 -15.61
CA GLY A 381 50.65 5.32 -15.22
C GLY A 381 51.69 5.94 -16.13
#